data_AF-A0A6J7LYV8-F1
#
_entry.id   AF-A0A6J7LYV8-F1
#
_cell.length_a   1.000
_cell.length_b   1.000
_cell.length_c   1.000
_cell.angle_alpha   90.00
_cell.angle_beta   90.00
_cell.angle_gamma   90.00
#
_symmetry.space_group_name_H-M   'P 1'
#
loop_
_entity.id
_entity.type
_entity.pdbx_description
1 polymer ?
#
loop_
_entity_poly.entity_id
_entity_poly.type
_entity_poly.pdbx_seq_one_letter_code
_entity_poly.pdbx_strand_id
1 'polypeptide(L)' 'MPEESGAHVIIVGEKRLIMASDAPESAEMLRDMGYLVIEANISEFIKLEGCVTCLSVRIR' A
#
# COMPACT_ATOMS: atom_id res chain seq x y z
N MET A 1 -10.45 6.34 -3.51
CA MET A 1 -9.78 5.03 -3.54
C MET A 1 -10.86 3.98 -3.67
N PRO A 2 -10.76 3.02 -4.60
CA PRO A 2 -11.75 1.95 -4.77
C PRO A 2 -11.85 1.03 -3.54
N GLU A 3 -10.73 0.69 -2.93
CA GLU A 3 -10.65 -0.16 -1.73
C GLU A 3 -10.02 0.58 -0.56
N GLU A 4 -10.48 0.27 0.66
CA GLU A 4 -10.00 0.91 1.88
C GLU A 4 -8.50 0.62 2.12
N SER A 5 -8.08 -0.65 2.04
CA SER A 5 -6.67 -1.05 2.17
C SER A 5 -5.75 -0.35 1.18
N GLY A 6 -6.28 0.06 0.02
CA GLY A 6 -5.56 0.82 -0.98
C GLY A 6 -5.22 2.24 -0.54
N ALA A 7 -5.99 2.85 0.37
CA ALA A 7 -5.72 4.20 0.86
C ALA A 7 -4.52 4.24 1.81
N HIS A 8 -4.13 3.09 2.37
CA HIS A 8 -2.96 2.94 3.22
C HIS A 8 -1.72 2.68 2.38
N VAL A 9 -0.96 3.74 2.10
CA VAL A 9 0.27 3.67 1.29
C VAL A 9 1.45 4.31 2.00
N ILE A 10 2.65 3.78 1.75
CA ILE A 10 3.91 4.41 2.17
C ILE A 10 4.77 4.75 0.97
N ILE A 11 5.27 5.99 0.91
CA ILE A 11 6.14 6.46 -0.17
C ILE A 11 7.59 6.09 0.14
N VAL A 12 8.20 5.28 -0.73
CA VAL A 12 9.57 4.77 -0.59
C VAL A 12 10.55 5.36 -1.61
N GLY A 13 10.06 6.20 -2.52
CA GLY A 13 10.85 6.95 -3.50
C GLY A 13 9.95 7.91 -4.29
N GLU A 14 10.51 8.63 -5.27
CA GLU A 14 9.80 9.71 -5.98
C GLU A 14 8.45 9.28 -6.59
N LYS A 15 8.40 8.09 -7.19
CA LYS A 15 7.18 7.49 -7.75
C LYS A 15 6.99 6.05 -7.28
N ARG A 16 7.52 5.69 -6.11
CA ARG A 16 7.47 4.32 -5.59
C ARG A 16 6.72 4.31 -4.28
N LEU A 17 5.73 3.43 -4.20
CA LEU A 17 4.93 3.24 -3.00
C LEU A 17 4.76 1.77 -2.66
N ILE A 18 4.53 1.49 -1.38
CA ILE A 18 4.11 0.17 -0.90
C ILE A 18 2.66 0.26 -0.42
N MET A 19 1.85 -0.73 -0.78
CA MET A 19 0.45 -0.88 -0.34
C MET A 19 0.12 -2.35 -0.07
N ALA A 20 -1.01 -2.62 0.58
CA ALA A 20 -1.47 -3.99 0.81
C ALA A 20 -1.91 -4.66 -0.52
N SER A 21 -1.65 -5.96 -0.65
CA SER A 21 -1.99 -6.73 -1.86
C SER A 21 -3.46 -7.15 -1.96
N ASP A 22 -4.28 -6.82 -0.97
CA ASP A 22 -5.74 -7.08 -0.95
C ASP A 22 -6.55 -5.96 -1.64
N ALA A 23 -5.87 -4.98 -2.24
CA ALA A 23 -6.47 -3.84 -2.92
C ALA A 23 -6.07 -3.74 -4.42
N PRO A 24 -6.40 -4.74 -5.27
CA PRO A 24 -6.01 -4.75 -6.68
C PRO A 24 -6.53 -3.58 -7.53
N GLU A 25 -7.78 -3.14 -7.35
CA GLU A 25 -8.35 -2.03 -8.16
C GLU A 25 -7.62 -0.71 -7.88
N SER A 26 -7.29 -0.51 -6.61
CA SER A 26 -6.50 0.59 -6.11
C SER A 26 -5.07 0.57 -6.65
N ALA A 27 -4.46 -0.62 -6.74
CA ALA A 27 -3.13 -0.80 -7.31
C ALA A 27 -3.11 -0.47 -8.81
N GLU A 28 -4.11 -0.90 -9.57
CA GLU A 28 -4.27 -0.53 -10.99
C GLU A 28 -4.45 0.98 -11.17
N MET A 29 -5.35 1.60 -10.41
CA MET A 29 -5.54 3.06 -10.44
C MET A 29 -4.23 3.83 -10.19
N LEU A 30 -3.41 3.39 -9.23
CA LEU A 30 -2.12 4.03 -8.94
C LEU A 30 -1.07 3.78 -10.04
N ARG A 31 -1.08 2.60 -10.66
CA ARG A 31 -0.23 2.32 -11.83
C ARG A 31 -0.59 3.22 -13.02
N ASP A 32 -1.88 3.41 -13.28
CA ASP A 32 -2.37 4.30 -14.34
C ASP A 32 -1.98 5.77 -14.11
N MET A 33 -1.86 6.17 -12.84
CA MET A 33 -1.33 7.48 -12.45
C MET A 33 0.22 7.59 -12.59
N GLY A 34 0.91 6.51 -12.98
CA GLY A 34 2.35 6.48 -13.21
C GLY A 34 3.18 6.17 -11.97
N TYR A 35 2.59 5.61 -10.92
CA TYR A 35 3.34 5.09 -9.77
C TYR A 35 3.84 3.66 -10.02
N LEU A 36 5.04 3.36 -9.50
CA LEU A 36 5.50 1.99 -9.28
C LEU A 36 4.92 1.49 -7.96
N VAL A 37 3.94 0.59 -8.07
CA VAL A 37 3.24 -0.01 -6.94
C VAL A 37 3.94 -1.30 -6.52
N ILE A 38 4.42 -1.34 -5.27
CA ILE A 38 4.97 -2.54 -4.62
C ILE A 38 3.88 -3.08 -3.68
N GLU A 39 3.33 -4.23 -4.01
CA GLU A 39 2.29 -4.86 -3.17
C GLU A 39 2.94 -5.75 -2.10
N ALA A 40 2.50 -5.57 -0.86
CA ALA A 40 2.93 -6.38 0.28
C ALA A 40 1.78 -7.26 0.75
N ASN A 41 2.03 -8.58 0.83
CA ASN A 41 1.08 -9.49 1.45
C ASN A 41 1.18 -9.35 2.97
N ILE A 42 0.16 -8.71 3.57
CA ILE A 42 0.03 -8.49 5.01
C ILE A 42 -1.29 -9.07 5.56
N SER A 43 -1.83 -10.13 4.95
CA SER A 43 -3.17 -10.66 5.28
C SER A 43 -3.31 -11.04 6.75
N GLU A 44 -2.26 -11.58 7.38
CA GLU A 44 -2.28 -11.94 8.80
C GLU A 44 -2.28 -10.71 9.72
N PHE A 45 -1.69 -9.59 9.29
CA PHE A 45 -1.72 -8.34 10.04
C PHE A 45 -3.06 -7.61 9.89
N ILE A 46 -3.72 -7.71 8.73
CA ILE A 46 -5.06 -7.15 8.53
C ILE A 46 -6.07 -7.75 9.52
N LYS A 47 -5.96 -9.05 9.82
CA LYS A 47 -6.77 -9.71 10.88
C LYS A 47 -6.56 -9.10 12.27
N LEU A 48 -5.42 -8.45 12.49
CA LEU A 48 -5.05 -7.74 13.72
C LEU A 48 -5.22 -6.22 13.58
N GLU A 49 -6.05 -5.76 12.63
CA GLU A 49 -6.30 -4.35 12.32
C GLU A 49 -5.03 -3.58 11.88
N GLY A 50 -4.03 -4.30 11.36
CA GLY A 50 -2.78 -3.74 10.85
C GLY A 50 -2.85 -3.35 9.37
N CYS A 51 -2.13 -2.29 9.01
CA CYS A 51 -1.96 -1.82 7.64
C CYS A 51 -0.50 -1.39 7.39
N VAL A 52 -0.09 -1.25 6.12
CA VAL A 52 1.31 -0.97 5.78
C VAL A 52 1.87 0.32 6.40
N THR A 53 1.01 1.29 6.72
CA THR A 53 1.43 2.55 7.34
C THR A 53 1.80 2.35 8.82
N CYS A 54 0.96 1.67 9.61
CA CYS A 54 1.24 1.40 11.04
C CYS A 54 2.33 0.34 11.25
N LEU A 55 2.51 -0.58 10.30
CA LEU A 55 3.58 -1.59 10.32
C LEU A 55 4.94 -1.05 9.86
N SER A 56 5.06 0.27 9.67
CA SER A 56 6.27 0.90 9.16
C SER A 56 6.71 2.06 10.04
N VAL A 57 8.03 2.22 10.17
CA VAL A 57 8.64 3.39 10.77
C VAL A 57 9.72 3.89 9.81
N ARG A 58 9.61 5.16 9.41
CA ARG A 58 10.60 5.78 8.52
C ARG A 58 11.75 6.34 9.35
N ILE A 59 12.89 5.64 9.36
CA ILE A 59 14.11 6.09 10.03
C ILE A 59 14.96 6.89 9.03
N ARG A 60 15.12 8.19 9.28
CA ARG A 60 16.06 9.11 8.61
C ARG A 60 16.40 10.25 9.54
#